data_AF-A0A1B8F9D2-F1
#
_entry.id   AF-A0A1B8F9D2-F1
#
_cell.length_a   1.000
_cell.length_b   1.000
_cell.length_c   1.000
_cell.angle_alpha   90.00
_cell.angle_beta   90.00
_cell.angle_gamma   90.00
#
_symmetry.space_group_name_H-M   'P 1'
#
loop_
_entity.id
_entity.type
_entity.pdbx_description
1 polymer ?
#
loop_
_entity_poly.entity_id
_entity_poly.type
_entity_poly.pdbx_seq_one_letter_code
_entity_poly.pdbx_strand_id
1 'polypeptide(L)'
;MASPKLAALELISSARLEPTEHLLLKQFVEGAVDPDRAAQYLLSTINTPHQDVETSLRCFKADWRDLVMTLTVLDPVPVGFDELVRRRDGPYCSISSIDPPKKDTVSMSEPAYIIPPSMFHSIHLAKDGRMRTILDAFLSPLHIARLKALLQSHGADDRTVLQNLWLLSPSIQSAFRGGHVNVEARGITSKSPETELQELDSAPEMSLVGVGLFGNGVYRFNALARRMFYRAWLYVPQWARMRCYYVLVRAGRWLYGVSSWQDVQLVPFGLVIKDCLRSYENEVNALRLVAQHTSVPAPRIVDTGVYGNKKYLVMPRLPGQMLGDVLHLMSYAERDRFANKLGECVAEIRQIPNSKPYLLCDTLGGPLSDHRIPDTCGGPFNTEEDFNDHLTSHMNCTSAVFFSGQTPPQNHIDGGQLSGIVDWESAGYKPEYWEYTKAVWTSLGDPILQALFRRAFEPLGNYEAELAAERKLWRYTPFGV
;
A
#
# COMPACT_ATOMS: atom_id res chain seq x y z
N MET A 1 7.93 -29.36 -25.16
CA MET A 1 6.68 -29.39 -24.36
C MET A 1 6.53 -28.04 -23.69
N ALA A 2 5.31 -27.59 -23.36
CA ALA A 2 5.14 -26.39 -22.53
C ALA A 2 5.65 -26.64 -21.10
N SER A 3 6.11 -25.60 -20.40
CA SER A 3 6.43 -25.71 -18.98
C SER A 3 5.14 -25.94 -18.18
N PRO A 4 5.11 -26.91 -17.23
CA PRO A 4 4.01 -27.05 -16.29
C PRO A 4 3.61 -25.74 -15.60
N LYS A 5 4.57 -24.91 -15.17
CA LYS A 5 4.33 -23.58 -14.59
C LYS A 5 3.45 -22.73 -15.49
N LEU A 6 3.78 -22.61 -16.78
CA LEU A 6 3.00 -21.82 -17.73
C LEU A 6 1.58 -22.39 -17.89
N ALA A 7 1.45 -23.70 -18.09
CA ALA A 7 0.15 -24.35 -18.24
C ALA A 7 -0.76 -24.17 -17.01
N ALA A 8 -0.20 -24.24 -15.80
CA ALA A 8 -0.95 -23.97 -14.56
C ALA A 8 -1.34 -22.49 -14.44
N LEU A 9 -0.45 -21.54 -14.76
CA LEU A 9 -0.75 -20.11 -14.71
C LEU A 9 -1.78 -19.67 -15.77
N GLU A 10 -1.76 -20.26 -16.96
CA GLU A 10 -2.77 -20.04 -18.01
C GLU A 10 -4.13 -20.60 -17.58
N LEU A 11 -4.17 -21.80 -17.00
CA LEU A 11 -5.39 -22.40 -16.45
C LEU A 11 -5.96 -21.56 -15.30
N ILE A 12 -5.13 -21.15 -14.32
CA ILE A 12 -5.56 -20.26 -13.23
C ILE A 12 -6.07 -18.92 -13.79
N SER A 13 -5.51 -18.41 -14.89
CA SER A 13 -5.90 -17.12 -15.48
C SER A 13 -7.17 -17.19 -16.35
N SER A 14 -7.61 -18.39 -16.73
CA SER A 14 -8.80 -18.61 -17.58
C SER A 14 -10.01 -19.16 -16.80
N ALA A 15 -9.80 -19.74 -15.62
CA ALA A 15 -10.86 -20.17 -14.71
C ALA A 15 -11.65 -18.97 -14.10
N ARG A 16 -12.96 -19.15 -13.87
CA ARG A 16 -13.87 -18.12 -13.34
C ARG A 16 -13.76 -17.97 -11.81
N LEU A 17 -12.75 -17.23 -11.38
CA LEU A 17 -12.38 -17.03 -9.98
C LEU A 17 -12.41 -15.55 -9.54
N GLU A 18 -12.38 -15.30 -8.24
CA GLU A 18 -12.15 -13.95 -7.69
C GLU A 18 -10.64 -13.62 -7.71
N PRO A 19 -10.19 -12.35 -7.79
CA PRO A 19 -8.77 -12.00 -7.75
C PRO A 19 -8.00 -12.48 -6.53
N THR A 20 -8.64 -12.59 -5.37
CA THR A 20 -8.03 -13.18 -4.17
C THR A 20 -7.77 -14.67 -4.36
N GLU A 21 -8.67 -15.39 -5.03
CA GLU A 21 -8.47 -16.78 -5.44
C GLU A 21 -7.34 -16.88 -6.49
N HIS A 22 -7.36 -16.07 -7.55
CA HIS A 22 -6.30 -16.03 -8.56
C HIS A 22 -4.93 -15.72 -7.92
N LEU A 23 -4.84 -14.72 -7.03
CA LEU A 23 -3.60 -14.35 -6.34
C LEU A 23 -3.09 -15.50 -5.46
N LEU A 24 -3.93 -16.11 -4.63
CA LEU A 24 -3.53 -17.23 -3.77
C LEU A 24 -3.08 -18.47 -4.58
N LEU A 25 -3.76 -18.77 -5.69
CA LEU A 25 -3.42 -19.90 -6.56
C LEU A 25 -2.15 -19.64 -7.39
N LYS A 26 -1.95 -18.41 -7.88
CA LYS A 26 -0.69 -18.02 -8.54
C LYS A 26 0.46 -18.02 -7.53
N GLN A 27 0.28 -17.46 -6.34
CA GLN A 27 1.30 -17.47 -5.28
C GLN A 27 1.68 -18.89 -4.83
N PHE A 28 0.76 -19.86 -4.87
CA PHE A 28 1.12 -21.27 -4.65
C PHE A 28 2.07 -21.82 -5.72
N VAL A 29 1.91 -21.43 -6.99
CA VAL A 29 2.79 -21.87 -8.09
C VAL A 29 4.08 -21.06 -8.14
N GLU A 30 4.02 -19.75 -7.91
CA GLU A 30 5.14 -18.82 -8.13
C GLU A 30 6.02 -18.62 -6.89
N GLY A 31 5.47 -18.80 -5.68
CA GLY A 31 6.19 -18.79 -4.42
C GLY A 31 6.68 -20.16 -3.94
N ALA A 32 6.41 -21.23 -4.70
CA ALA A 32 6.95 -22.56 -4.39
C ALA A 32 8.46 -22.64 -4.62
N VAL A 33 9.13 -23.52 -3.88
CA VAL A 33 10.57 -23.80 -4.03
C VAL A 33 10.87 -24.42 -5.40
N ASP A 34 9.92 -25.17 -5.95
CA ASP A 34 9.95 -25.70 -7.31
C ASP A 34 8.60 -25.38 -7.99
N PRO A 35 8.52 -24.29 -8.77
CA PRO A 35 7.29 -23.87 -9.44
C PRO A 35 6.72 -24.89 -10.43
N ASP A 36 7.55 -25.67 -11.13
CA ASP A 36 7.06 -26.67 -12.08
C ASP A 36 6.54 -27.91 -11.34
N ARG A 37 7.10 -28.28 -10.18
CA ARG A 37 6.54 -29.31 -9.27
C ARG A 37 5.21 -28.89 -8.67
N ALA A 38 5.11 -27.65 -8.17
CA ALA A 38 3.87 -27.11 -7.62
C ALA A 38 2.77 -27.04 -8.70
N ALA A 39 3.13 -26.61 -9.91
CA ALA A 39 2.24 -26.61 -11.06
C ALA A 39 1.79 -28.02 -11.49
N GLN A 40 2.70 -29.00 -11.57
CA GLN A 40 2.37 -30.40 -11.86
C GLN A 40 1.37 -30.96 -10.84
N TYR A 41 1.59 -30.71 -9.54
CA TYR A 41 0.67 -31.13 -8.50
C TYR A 41 -0.72 -30.49 -8.68
N LEU A 42 -0.79 -29.18 -8.86
CA LEU A 42 -2.04 -28.46 -9.03
C LEU A 42 -2.82 -28.98 -10.27
N LEU A 43 -2.15 -29.12 -11.41
CA LEU A 43 -2.72 -29.72 -12.62
C LEU A 43 -3.23 -31.15 -12.38
N SER A 44 -2.51 -31.98 -11.63
CA SER A 44 -2.98 -33.34 -11.29
C SER A 44 -4.21 -33.36 -10.38
N THR A 45 -4.36 -32.38 -9.47
CA THR A 45 -5.55 -32.28 -8.61
C THR A 45 -6.81 -31.80 -9.35
N ILE A 46 -6.65 -31.16 -10.51
CA ILE A 46 -7.76 -30.64 -11.32
C ILE A 46 -8.28 -31.68 -12.32
N ASN A 47 -7.42 -32.59 -12.80
CA ASN A 47 -7.73 -33.54 -13.88
C ASN A 47 -8.57 -34.76 -13.43
N THR A 48 -9.40 -34.61 -12.40
CA THR A 48 -10.32 -35.64 -11.88
C THR A 48 -11.62 -35.66 -12.71
N PRO A 49 -12.06 -36.81 -13.23
CA PRO A 49 -13.05 -36.88 -14.33
C PRO A 49 -14.51 -36.50 -13.99
N HIS A 50 -14.78 -35.97 -12.79
CA HIS A 50 -16.14 -35.74 -12.27
C HIS A 50 -16.35 -34.37 -11.61
N GLN A 51 -15.39 -33.44 -11.70
CA GLN A 51 -15.44 -32.13 -11.04
C GLN A 51 -14.96 -31.04 -11.99
N ASP A 52 -15.61 -29.88 -11.98
CA ASP A 52 -15.24 -28.72 -12.80
C ASP A 52 -13.97 -28.03 -12.27
N VAL A 53 -13.27 -27.34 -13.18
CA VAL A 53 -11.97 -26.72 -12.91
C VAL A 53 -12.04 -25.70 -11.78
N GLU A 54 -13.04 -24.83 -11.80
CA GLU A 54 -13.29 -23.82 -10.76
C GLU A 54 -13.54 -24.44 -9.39
N THR A 55 -14.38 -25.46 -9.29
CA THR A 55 -14.66 -26.13 -8.00
C THR A 55 -13.44 -26.91 -7.51
N SER A 56 -12.68 -27.58 -8.38
CA SER A 56 -11.41 -28.23 -8.02
C SER A 56 -10.38 -27.21 -7.49
N LEU A 57 -10.22 -26.06 -8.15
CA LEU A 57 -9.36 -24.97 -7.69
C LEU A 57 -9.83 -24.38 -6.35
N ARG A 58 -11.15 -24.30 -6.10
CA ARG A 58 -11.71 -23.83 -4.82
C ARG A 58 -11.52 -24.84 -3.69
N CYS A 59 -11.64 -26.13 -3.95
CA CYS A 59 -11.31 -27.19 -3.00
C CYS A 59 -9.82 -27.15 -2.62
N PHE A 60 -8.93 -27.07 -3.63
CA PHE A 60 -7.50 -26.91 -3.38
C PHE A 60 -7.19 -25.63 -2.59
N LYS A 61 -7.82 -24.48 -2.92
CA LYS A 61 -7.66 -23.22 -2.19
C LYS A 61 -8.08 -23.34 -0.72
N ALA A 62 -9.12 -24.11 -0.42
CA ALA A 62 -9.55 -24.39 0.96
C ALA A 62 -8.51 -25.23 1.71
N ASP A 63 -8.04 -26.33 1.13
CA ASP A 63 -6.99 -27.17 1.75
C ASP A 63 -5.68 -26.39 1.96
N TRP A 64 -5.31 -25.51 1.02
CA TRP A 64 -4.13 -24.64 1.12
C TRP A 64 -4.27 -23.59 2.22
N ARG A 65 -5.43 -22.93 2.31
CA ARG A 65 -5.75 -22.01 3.43
C ARG A 65 -5.65 -22.75 4.76
N ASP A 66 -6.25 -23.93 4.87
CA ASP A 66 -6.31 -24.68 6.13
C ASP A 66 -4.92 -25.21 6.54
N LEU A 67 -4.03 -25.45 5.57
CA LEU A 67 -2.60 -25.68 5.82
C LEU A 67 -1.91 -24.43 6.35
N VAL A 68 -2.08 -23.27 5.70
CA VAL A 68 -1.47 -22.00 6.16
C VAL A 68 -1.96 -21.63 7.56
N MET A 69 -3.23 -21.91 7.89
CA MET A 69 -3.77 -21.70 9.24
C MET A 69 -3.03 -22.51 10.32
N THR A 70 -2.35 -23.63 10.01
CA THR A 70 -1.53 -24.35 11.00
C THR A 70 -0.32 -23.55 11.49
N LEU A 71 0.17 -22.58 10.70
CA LEU A 71 1.24 -21.66 11.09
C LEU A 71 0.76 -20.56 12.05
N THR A 72 -0.56 -20.38 12.19
CA THR A 72 -1.15 -19.33 13.05
C THR A 72 -1.34 -19.80 14.50
N VAL A 73 -1.05 -21.06 14.82
CA VAL A 73 -1.21 -21.64 16.16
C VAL A 73 -0.26 -20.97 17.17
N LEU A 74 -0.63 -20.95 18.45
CA LEU A 74 0.25 -20.51 19.54
C LEU A 74 0.75 -21.73 20.33
N ASP A 75 1.99 -22.12 20.09
CA ASP A 75 2.64 -23.16 20.88
C ASP A 75 3.34 -22.53 22.10
N PRO A 76 3.13 -23.04 23.34
CA PRO A 76 3.76 -22.50 24.53
C PRO A 76 5.26 -22.85 24.55
N VAL A 77 6.11 -21.83 24.70
CA VAL A 77 7.57 -22.03 24.82
C VAL A 77 7.91 -22.50 26.24
N PRO A 78 8.63 -23.63 26.42
CA PRO A 78 9.07 -24.07 27.74
C PRO A 78 9.99 -23.06 28.44
N VAL A 79 9.77 -22.84 29.73
CA VAL A 79 10.42 -21.78 30.54
C VAL A 79 11.95 -21.78 30.44
N GLY A 80 12.59 -22.94 30.32
CA GLY A 80 14.05 -23.05 30.17
C GLY A 80 14.63 -22.37 28.92
N PHE A 81 13.82 -22.17 27.87
CA PHE A 81 14.28 -21.47 26.66
C PHE A 81 14.20 -19.94 26.77
N ASP A 82 13.45 -19.38 27.71
CA ASP A 82 13.38 -17.91 27.91
C ASP A 82 14.76 -17.33 28.23
N GLU A 83 15.47 -17.94 29.19
CA GLU A 83 16.82 -17.52 29.56
C GLU A 83 17.82 -17.73 28.40
N LEU A 84 17.70 -18.84 27.66
CA LEU A 84 18.58 -19.15 26.53
C LEU A 84 18.38 -18.18 25.35
N VAL A 85 17.14 -17.80 25.03
CA VAL A 85 16.83 -16.76 24.03
C VAL A 85 17.36 -15.40 24.49
N ARG A 86 17.12 -15.00 25.74
CA ARG A 86 17.63 -13.73 26.28
C ARG A 86 19.15 -13.66 26.39
N ARG A 87 19.84 -14.80 26.58
CA ARG A 87 21.30 -14.90 26.51
C ARG A 87 21.84 -14.76 25.08
N ARG A 88 21.05 -15.06 24.05
CA ARG A 88 21.42 -14.89 22.63
C ARG A 88 21.10 -13.48 22.09
N ASP A 89 19.89 -13.00 22.32
CA ASP A 89 19.35 -11.77 21.70
C ASP A 89 19.43 -10.53 22.61
N GLY A 90 19.73 -10.73 23.90
CA GLY A 90 19.54 -9.71 24.94
C GLY A 90 18.10 -9.65 25.45
N PRO A 91 17.75 -8.63 26.26
CA PRO A 91 16.44 -8.56 26.93
C PRO A 91 15.33 -7.91 26.09
N TYR A 92 15.61 -7.48 24.85
CA TYR A 92 14.72 -6.65 24.03
C TYR A 92 14.10 -7.41 22.86
N CYS A 93 12.95 -6.95 22.38
CA CYS A 93 12.28 -7.50 21.21
C CYS A 93 13.18 -7.46 19.96
N SER A 94 13.43 -8.63 19.34
CA SER A 94 14.29 -8.83 18.16
C SER A 94 13.84 -8.03 16.94
N ILE A 95 12.56 -7.62 16.90
CA ILE A 95 12.00 -6.67 15.94
C ILE A 95 11.64 -5.39 16.69
N SER A 96 12.51 -4.38 16.61
CA SER A 96 12.30 -3.06 17.20
C SER A 96 12.19 -1.97 16.13
N SER A 97 11.68 -0.79 16.51
CA SER A 97 11.75 0.39 15.64
C SER A 97 13.21 0.86 15.52
N ILE A 98 13.51 1.62 14.46
CA ILE A 98 14.82 2.25 14.24
C ILE A 98 15.15 3.23 15.39
N ASP A 99 14.13 3.83 16.01
CA ASP A 99 14.28 4.59 17.25
C ASP A 99 14.48 3.65 18.46
N PRO A 100 15.62 3.70 19.17
CA PRO A 100 15.81 2.90 20.37
C PRO A 100 14.81 3.30 21.46
N PRO A 101 14.26 2.34 22.24
CA PRO A 101 13.30 2.64 23.29
C PRO A 101 13.91 3.60 24.32
N LYS A 102 13.14 4.61 24.71
CA LYS A 102 13.54 5.51 25.80
C LYS A 102 13.82 4.69 27.05
N LYS A 103 14.93 5.00 27.72
CA LYS A 103 15.24 4.46 29.06
C LYS A 103 13.98 4.53 29.94
N ASP A 104 13.83 3.50 30.76
CA ASP A 104 12.70 3.24 31.66
C ASP A 104 11.42 2.71 30.98
N THR A 105 11.41 2.50 29.66
CA THR A 105 10.32 1.80 28.96
C THR A 105 10.55 0.28 28.97
N VAL A 106 9.93 -0.45 29.91
CA VAL A 106 10.00 -1.92 29.96
C VAL A 106 9.19 -2.53 28.81
N SER A 107 9.87 -2.94 27.74
CA SER A 107 9.27 -3.69 26.64
C SER A 107 8.99 -5.13 27.08
N MET A 108 7.74 -5.42 27.45
CA MET A 108 7.25 -6.80 27.62
C MET A 108 7.51 -7.58 26.34
N SER A 109 8.50 -8.47 26.38
CA SER A 109 9.02 -9.24 25.25
C SER A 109 9.21 -10.68 25.70
N GLU A 110 8.60 -11.61 24.98
CA GLU A 110 8.45 -13.02 25.34
C GLU A 110 8.98 -13.91 24.20
N PRO A 111 9.58 -15.07 24.48
CA PRO A 111 10.08 -15.96 23.45
C PRO A 111 8.89 -16.55 22.66
N ALA A 112 9.00 -16.52 21.33
CA ALA A 112 7.95 -16.95 20.43
C ALA A 112 8.51 -17.88 19.36
N TYR A 113 7.82 -18.98 19.08
CA TYR A 113 8.11 -19.81 17.91
C TYR A 113 7.70 -19.06 16.64
N ILE A 114 8.62 -19.01 15.67
CA ILE A 114 8.41 -18.43 14.34
C ILE A 114 7.60 -19.37 13.44
N ILE A 115 7.86 -20.67 13.54
CA ILE A 115 7.05 -21.74 12.93
C ILE A 115 6.57 -22.67 14.06
N PRO A 116 5.26 -22.79 14.36
CA PRO A 116 4.77 -23.63 15.45
C PRO A 116 5.18 -25.12 15.28
N PRO A 117 5.95 -25.73 16.20
CA PRO A 117 6.28 -27.15 16.14
C PRO A 117 5.07 -28.08 16.00
N SER A 118 3.90 -27.68 16.51
CA SER A 118 2.64 -28.41 16.40
C SER A 118 2.07 -28.48 14.98
N MET A 119 2.54 -27.65 14.03
CA MET A 119 2.02 -27.63 12.64
C MET A 119 2.02 -29.03 12.01
N PHE A 120 3.06 -29.82 12.26
CA PHE A 120 3.17 -31.17 11.70
C PHE A 120 2.20 -32.14 12.36
N HIS A 121 1.84 -31.96 13.63
CA HIS A 121 0.82 -32.76 14.29
C HIS A 121 -0.56 -32.48 13.65
N SER A 122 -0.91 -31.21 13.44
CA SER A 122 -2.14 -30.82 12.72
C SER A 122 -2.19 -31.38 11.30
N ILE A 123 -1.10 -31.29 10.54
CA ILE A 123 -1.00 -31.82 9.16
C ILE A 123 -1.08 -33.36 9.14
N HIS A 124 -0.59 -34.05 10.17
CA HIS A 124 -0.69 -35.51 10.29
C HIS A 124 -2.06 -36.01 10.81
N LEU A 125 -2.82 -35.19 11.55
CA LEU A 125 -4.18 -35.50 11.99
C LEU A 125 -5.25 -35.25 10.91
N ALA A 126 -4.90 -34.52 9.84
CA ALA A 126 -5.78 -34.30 8.69
C ALA A 126 -6.03 -35.62 7.92
N LYS A 127 -7.21 -36.20 8.14
CA LYS A 127 -7.57 -37.59 7.81
C LYS A 127 -7.31 -38.01 6.35
N ASP A 128 -7.33 -37.07 5.42
CA ASP A 128 -7.23 -37.34 3.99
C ASP A 128 -5.80 -37.23 3.43
N GLY A 129 -4.83 -36.81 4.25
CA GLY A 129 -3.43 -36.60 3.84
C GLY A 129 -3.18 -35.44 2.86
N ARG A 130 -4.23 -34.83 2.28
CA ARG A 130 -4.17 -33.75 1.27
C ARG A 130 -3.25 -32.59 1.66
N MET A 131 -3.32 -32.11 2.91
CA MET A 131 -2.45 -31.05 3.41
C MET A 131 -0.96 -31.42 3.31
N ARG A 132 -0.60 -32.68 3.58
CA ARG A 132 0.79 -33.14 3.45
C ARG A 132 1.23 -33.13 1.99
N THR A 133 0.42 -33.60 1.05
CA THR A 133 0.81 -33.63 -0.38
C THR A 133 0.91 -32.23 -0.98
N ILE A 134 0.10 -31.28 -0.51
CA ILE A 134 0.22 -29.85 -0.86
C ILE A 134 1.54 -29.27 -0.33
N LEU A 135 1.95 -29.60 0.90
CA LEU A 135 3.27 -29.20 1.43
C LEU A 135 4.41 -29.82 0.62
N ASP A 136 4.35 -31.14 0.36
CA ASP A 136 5.33 -31.91 -0.42
C ASP A 136 5.45 -31.43 -1.89
N ALA A 137 4.46 -30.67 -2.39
CA ALA A 137 4.51 -29.97 -3.67
C ALA A 137 5.17 -28.57 -3.55
N PHE A 138 4.80 -27.77 -2.54
CA PHE A 138 5.23 -26.38 -2.39
C PHE A 138 6.70 -26.23 -1.91
N LEU A 139 7.11 -26.98 -0.88
CA LEU A 139 8.46 -26.89 -0.31
C LEU A 139 9.45 -27.92 -0.88
N SER A 140 8.92 -28.98 -1.48
CA SER A 140 9.62 -30.24 -1.77
C SER A 140 9.98 -31.07 -0.52
N PRO A 141 10.08 -32.42 -0.66
CA PRO A 141 10.37 -33.31 0.47
C PRO A 141 11.71 -33.04 1.16
N LEU A 142 12.69 -32.48 0.44
CA LEU A 142 14.01 -32.15 1.01
C LEU A 142 13.91 -31.03 2.05
N HIS A 143 13.17 -29.96 1.75
CA HIS A 143 12.99 -28.86 2.69
C HIS A 143 12.04 -29.24 3.82
N ILE A 144 11.09 -30.15 3.59
CA ILE A 144 10.25 -30.70 4.67
C ILE A 144 11.07 -31.59 5.60
N ALA A 145 12.05 -32.35 5.09
CA ALA A 145 13.00 -33.07 5.93
C ALA A 145 13.90 -32.11 6.74
N ARG A 146 14.46 -31.07 6.09
CA ARG A 146 15.22 -29.99 6.77
C ARG A 146 14.37 -29.31 7.87
N LEU A 147 13.12 -28.94 7.57
CA LEU A 147 12.19 -28.28 8.50
C LEU A 147 11.75 -29.20 9.66
N LYS A 148 11.51 -30.49 9.41
CA LYS A 148 11.23 -31.46 10.47
C LYS A 148 12.42 -31.65 11.39
N ALA A 149 13.65 -31.73 10.86
CA ALA A 149 14.85 -31.80 11.68
C ALA A 149 15.02 -30.56 12.58
N LEU A 150 14.60 -29.38 12.11
CA LEU A 150 14.65 -28.12 12.85
C LEU A 150 13.55 -28.00 13.93
N LEU A 151 12.32 -28.44 13.64
CA LEU A 151 11.18 -28.34 14.58
C LEU A 151 11.04 -29.51 15.55
N GLN A 152 11.58 -30.69 15.22
CA GLN A 152 11.37 -31.94 15.96
C GLN A 152 12.65 -32.45 16.64
N SER A 153 13.67 -31.59 16.83
CA SER A 153 14.94 -31.87 17.50
C SER A 153 14.80 -31.99 19.04
N HIS A 154 13.87 -32.82 19.52
CA HIS A 154 13.56 -33.02 20.94
C HIS A 154 14.65 -33.79 21.74
N GLY A 155 15.92 -33.49 21.51
CA GLY A 155 17.08 -34.16 22.13
C GLY A 155 18.44 -33.83 21.50
N ALA A 156 18.57 -32.73 20.75
CA ALA A 156 19.85 -32.28 20.18
C ALA A 156 20.09 -30.80 20.53
N ASP A 157 21.37 -30.44 20.76
CA ASP A 157 21.94 -29.10 21.01
C ASP A 157 20.91 -27.94 21.09
N ASP A 158 20.82 -27.30 22.27
CA ASP A 158 19.96 -26.12 22.54
C ASP A 158 20.02 -25.07 21.43
N ARG A 159 21.20 -24.90 20.80
CA ARG A 159 21.45 -24.02 19.67
C ARG A 159 20.53 -24.29 18.47
N THR A 160 20.04 -25.50 18.29
CA THR A 160 19.10 -25.90 17.22
C THR A 160 17.68 -25.42 17.51
N VAL A 161 17.15 -25.71 18.70
CA VAL A 161 15.80 -25.29 19.13
C VAL A 161 15.67 -23.76 19.12
N LEU A 162 16.74 -23.07 19.51
CA LEU A 162 16.81 -21.61 19.48
C LEU A 162 16.62 -21.02 18.07
N GLN A 163 16.95 -21.71 16.97
CA GLN A 163 16.84 -21.16 15.61
C GLN A 163 15.40 -20.78 15.24
N ASN A 164 14.41 -21.46 15.83
CA ASN A 164 12.99 -21.20 15.62
C ASN A 164 12.38 -20.22 16.66
N LEU A 165 13.17 -19.73 17.62
CA LEU A 165 12.71 -18.87 18.72
C LEU A 165 13.27 -17.46 18.58
N TRP A 166 12.39 -16.46 18.45
CA TRP A 166 12.73 -15.04 18.51
C TRP A 166 12.11 -14.41 19.76
N LEU A 167 12.72 -13.36 20.30
CA LEU A 167 12.17 -12.60 21.42
C LEU A 167 11.22 -11.53 20.89
N LEU A 168 9.91 -11.69 21.03
CA LEU A 168 8.92 -10.80 20.42
C LEU A 168 8.03 -10.11 21.46
N SER A 169 7.63 -8.86 21.20
CA SER A 169 6.54 -8.24 21.95
C SER A 169 5.19 -8.86 21.53
N PRO A 170 4.17 -8.90 22.41
CA PRO A 170 2.88 -9.52 22.09
C PRO A 170 2.19 -8.96 20.83
N SER A 171 2.38 -7.67 20.53
CA SER A 171 1.85 -7.06 19.30
C SER A 171 2.56 -7.56 18.04
N ILE A 172 3.89 -7.71 18.08
CA ILE A 172 4.67 -8.23 16.94
C ILE A 172 4.45 -9.73 16.78
N GLN A 173 4.38 -10.50 17.87
CA GLN A 173 4.01 -11.92 17.83
C GLN A 173 2.62 -12.13 17.21
N SER A 174 1.64 -11.28 17.56
CA SER A 174 0.31 -11.29 16.95
C SER A 174 0.33 -10.87 15.48
N ALA A 175 1.16 -9.91 15.09
CA ALA A 175 1.32 -9.49 13.70
C ALA A 175 1.95 -10.61 12.85
N PHE A 176 2.98 -11.28 13.37
CA PHE A 176 3.67 -12.38 12.71
C PHE A 176 2.71 -13.56 12.46
N ARG A 177 2.01 -14.02 13.52
CA ARG A 177 0.99 -15.08 13.41
C ARG A 177 -0.23 -14.70 12.56
N GLY A 178 -0.47 -13.40 12.35
CA GLY A 178 -1.50 -12.89 11.43
C GLY A 178 -1.06 -12.80 9.96
N GLY A 179 0.20 -13.13 9.64
CA GLY A 179 0.76 -12.93 8.30
C GLY A 179 1.01 -11.46 7.93
N HIS A 180 1.06 -10.56 8.92
CA HIS A 180 1.30 -9.12 8.73
C HIS A 180 2.78 -8.74 8.75
N VAL A 181 3.69 -9.72 8.86
CA VAL A 181 5.14 -9.54 8.82
C VAL A 181 5.71 -10.46 7.73
N ASN A 182 6.35 -9.87 6.73
CA ASN A 182 7.17 -10.59 5.76
C ASN A 182 8.64 -10.57 6.21
N VAL A 183 9.39 -11.64 5.95
CA VAL A 183 10.81 -11.77 6.32
C VAL A 183 11.61 -12.17 5.08
N GLU A 184 12.42 -11.25 4.58
CA GLU A 184 13.25 -11.45 3.39
C GLU A 184 14.73 -11.49 3.75
N ALA A 185 15.45 -12.49 3.25
CA ALA A 185 16.89 -12.65 3.45
C ALA A 185 17.67 -11.63 2.60
N ARG A 186 18.15 -10.55 3.24
CA ARG A 186 18.98 -9.52 2.58
C ARG A 186 20.25 -10.17 1.99
N GLY A 187 20.39 -10.15 0.67
CA GLY A 187 21.61 -10.56 -0.05
C GLY A 187 21.45 -11.68 -1.08
N ILE A 188 20.36 -12.46 -1.04
CA ILE A 188 20.15 -13.56 -2.01
C ILE A 188 19.48 -13.02 -3.29
N THR A 189 20.27 -12.38 -4.15
CA THR A 189 19.87 -12.23 -5.57
C THR A 189 19.85 -13.61 -6.24
N SER A 190 18.84 -13.87 -7.06
CA SER A 190 18.57 -15.19 -7.66
C SER A 190 19.80 -15.85 -8.29
N LYS A 191 20.23 -16.97 -7.72
CA LYS A 191 21.22 -17.90 -8.29
C LYS A 191 20.63 -19.31 -8.35
N SER A 192 21.11 -20.11 -9.31
CA SER A 192 20.61 -21.46 -9.59
C SER A 192 21.02 -22.50 -8.53
N PRO A 193 20.35 -23.67 -8.44
CA PRO A 193 20.41 -24.57 -7.28
C PRO A 193 21.71 -25.38 -7.07
N GLU A 194 22.85 -24.96 -7.63
CA GLU A 194 24.06 -25.79 -7.77
C GLU A 194 25.31 -25.23 -7.06
N THR A 195 25.15 -24.37 -6.04
CA THR A 195 26.31 -23.84 -5.27
C THR A 195 25.98 -23.49 -3.80
N GLU A 196 25.42 -24.43 -3.03
CA GLU A 196 25.38 -24.35 -1.55
C GLU A 196 26.64 -24.98 -0.90
N LEU A 197 27.82 -24.36 -1.05
CA LEU A 197 29.02 -24.65 -0.24
C LEU A 197 29.88 -23.40 -0.11
N GLN A 198 30.24 -23.02 1.14
CA GLN A 198 30.99 -21.80 1.53
C GLN A 198 30.25 -20.47 1.20
N GLU A 199 30.11 -19.47 2.08
CA GLU A 199 30.79 -19.15 3.36
C GLU A 199 29.82 -18.56 4.42
N LEU A 200 30.25 -18.49 5.69
CA LEU A 200 29.67 -17.60 6.71
C LEU A 200 30.63 -16.44 6.96
N ASP A 201 30.18 -15.19 6.80
CA ASP A 201 30.20 -14.14 7.84
C ASP A 201 29.92 -12.75 7.26
N SER A 202 28.76 -12.17 7.61
CA SER A 202 28.55 -10.74 7.91
C SER A 202 27.06 -10.46 8.15
N ALA A 203 26.74 -9.64 9.16
CA ALA A 203 25.36 -9.31 9.50
C ALA A 203 24.93 -7.98 8.82
N PRO A 204 23.78 -7.95 8.09
CA PRO A 204 23.23 -6.71 7.54
C PRO A 204 22.27 -6.03 8.52
N GLU A 205 22.33 -4.71 8.60
CA GLU A 205 21.39 -3.89 9.38
C GLU A 205 19.96 -3.94 8.79
N MET A 206 18.94 -3.69 9.62
CA MET A 206 17.54 -3.62 9.20
C MET A 206 17.08 -2.19 8.87
N SER A 207 16.20 -2.08 7.88
CA SER A 207 15.44 -0.85 7.56
C SER A 207 14.00 -1.26 7.21
N LEU A 208 13.03 -0.90 8.05
CA LEU A 208 11.65 -1.39 7.94
C LEU A 208 10.75 -0.47 7.08
N VAL A 209 9.85 -1.06 6.30
CA VAL A 209 8.73 -0.35 5.66
C VAL A 209 7.50 -0.41 6.58
N GLY A 210 6.72 0.68 6.64
CA GLY A 210 5.71 0.89 7.68
C GLY A 210 4.44 0.03 7.54
N VAL A 211 3.86 -0.35 8.68
CA VAL A 211 2.58 -1.09 8.78
C VAL A 211 1.45 -0.14 9.19
N GLY A 212 0.40 -0.06 8.38
CA GLY A 212 -0.81 0.72 8.66
C GLY A 212 -1.99 -0.14 9.09
N LEU A 213 -2.35 -0.11 10.38
CA LEU A 213 -3.55 -0.76 10.92
C LEU A 213 -4.18 0.11 12.01
N PHE A 214 -5.48 0.45 11.88
CA PHE A 214 -6.45 0.47 12.99
C PHE A 214 -7.89 0.64 12.48
N GLY A 215 -8.81 -0.18 12.99
CA GLY A 215 -10.20 -0.25 12.55
C GLY A 215 -11.11 0.89 13.02
N ASN A 216 -12.21 1.11 12.29
CA ASN A 216 -13.19 2.15 12.59
C ASN A 216 -14.19 1.70 13.68
N GLY A 217 -14.06 2.22 14.91
CA GLY A 217 -14.84 1.75 16.07
C GLY A 217 -15.30 2.79 17.10
N VAL A 218 -15.34 4.10 16.79
CA VAL A 218 -15.60 5.15 17.79
C VAL A 218 -16.62 6.20 17.34
N TYR A 219 -17.73 6.32 18.10
CA TYR A 219 -18.78 7.35 18.13
C TYR A 219 -19.29 7.97 16.81
N ARG A 220 -20.41 7.44 16.29
CA ARG A 220 -21.29 8.14 15.33
C ARG A 220 -22.08 9.29 16.00
N PHE A 221 -21.44 10.42 16.25
CA PHE A 221 -22.17 11.68 16.50
C PHE A 221 -23.07 12.02 15.30
N ASN A 222 -24.34 12.35 15.56
CA ASN A 222 -25.32 12.72 14.53
C ASN A 222 -24.75 13.81 13.60
N ALA A 223 -24.78 13.57 12.28
CA ALA A 223 -24.17 14.44 11.28
C ALA A 223 -24.73 15.88 11.31
N LEU A 224 -26.02 16.05 11.63
CA LEU A 224 -26.65 17.36 11.78
C LEU A 224 -26.08 18.10 13.01
N ALA A 225 -26.01 17.42 14.15
CA ALA A 225 -25.42 17.99 15.37
C ALA A 225 -23.94 18.35 15.17
N ARG A 226 -23.17 17.54 14.42
CA ARG A 226 -21.78 17.83 14.09
C ARG A 226 -21.63 19.08 13.20
N ARG A 227 -22.50 19.24 12.19
CA ARG A 227 -22.55 20.47 11.35
C ARG A 227 -22.90 21.72 12.18
N MET A 228 -23.86 21.61 13.11
CA MET A 228 -24.23 22.71 14.00
C MET A 228 -23.10 23.05 14.99
N PHE A 229 -22.42 22.04 15.55
CA PHE A 229 -21.24 22.24 16.40
C PHE A 229 -20.11 22.95 15.66
N TYR A 230 -19.76 22.54 14.42
CA TYR A 230 -18.73 23.23 13.64
C TYR A 230 -19.13 24.67 13.28
N ARG A 231 -20.40 24.92 12.95
CA ARG A 231 -20.90 26.29 12.75
C ARG A 231 -20.81 27.14 14.02
N ALA A 232 -21.15 26.59 15.18
CA ALA A 232 -21.00 27.27 16.47
C ALA A 232 -19.52 27.53 16.83
N TRP A 233 -18.65 26.55 16.54
CA TRP A 233 -17.20 26.64 16.78
C TRP A 233 -16.56 27.78 16.00
N LEU A 234 -16.95 28.05 14.75
CA LEU A 234 -16.36 29.13 13.94
C LEU A 234 -16.53 30.55 14.53
N TYR A 235 -17.51 30.77 15.42
CA TYR A 235 -17.66 32.02 16.18
C TYR A 235 -16.60 32.20 17.29
N VAL A 236 -15.90 31.13 17.69
CA VAL A 236 -14.76 31.22 18.61
C VAL A 236 -13.61 31.98 17.91
N PRO A 237 -12.91 32.91 18.58
CA PRO A 237 -11.80 33.64 17.97
C PRO A 237 -10.72 32.73 17.37
N GLN A 238 -10.21 33.09 16.19
CA GLN A 238 -9.30 32.24 15.41
C GLN A 238 -8.05 31.81 16.21
N TRP A 239 -7.46 32.71 17.02
CA TRP A 239 -6.30 32.38 17.87
C TRP A 239 -6.61 31.24 18.85
N ALA A 240 -7.82 31.18 19.41
CA ALA A 240 -8.24 30.14 20.34
C ALA A 240 -8.54 28.84 19.60
N ARG A 241 -9.16 28.92 18.41
CA ARG A 241 -9.39 27.76 17.53
C ARG A 241 -8.07 27.12 17.11
N MET A 242 -7.11 27.90 16.61
CA MET A 242 -5.82 27.36 16.16
C MET A 242 -4.96 26.85 17.33
N ARG A 243 -5.03 27.46 18.52
CA ARG A 243 -4.39 26.90 19.73
C ARG A 243 -5.03 25.57 20.15
N CYS A 244 -6.35 25.41 19.99
CA CYS A 244 -7.03 24.13 20.18
C CYS A 244 -6.54 23.09 19.15
N TYR A 245 -6.47 23.44 17.87
CA TYR A 245 -5.95 22.54 16.82
C TYR A 245 -4.49 22.14 17.04
N TYR A 246 -3.62 23.05 17.47
CA TYR A 246 -2.25 22.73 17.87
C TYR A 246 -2.20 21.66 18.97
N VAL A 247 -3.07 21.74 19.98
CA VAL A 247 -3.19 20.72 21.04
C VAL A 247 -3.78 19.42 20.49
N LEU A 248 -4.81 19.48 19.63
CA LEU A 248 -5.44 18.31 19.01
C LEU A 248 -4.49 17.54 18.09
N VAL A 249 -3.57 18.18 17.37
CA VAL A 249 -2.52 17.52 16.60
C VAL A 249 -1.57 16.74 17.53
N ARG A 250 -1.18 17.32 18.67
CA ARG A 250 -0.32 16.64 19.65
C ARG A 250 -1.05 15.48 20.35
N ALA A 251 -2.32 15.64 20.68
CA ALA A 251 -3.16 14.57 21.22
C ALA A 251 -3.42 13.47 20.17
N GLY A 252 -3.62 13.83 18.90
CA GLY A 252 -3.78 12.89 17.79
C GLY A 252 -2.54 12.01 17.58
N ARG A 253 -1.34 12.61 17.64
CA ARG A 253 -0.06 11.87 17.60
C ARG A 253 0.09 10.84 18.73
N TRP A 254 -0.50 11.11 19.90
CA TRP A 254 -0.48 10.20 21.05
C TRP A 254 -1.58 9.12 20.97
N LEU A 255 -2.77 9.47 20.47
CA LEU A 255 -3.93 8.56 20.37
C LEU A 255 -3.89 7.62 19.16
N TYR A 256 -3.34 8.07 18.03
CA TYR A 256 -3.42 7.38 16.73
C TYR A 256 -2.06 7.14 16.09
N GLY A 257 -0.96 7.45 16.80
CA GLY A 257 0.39 7.46 16.26
C GLY A 257 0.67 8.65 15.33
N VAL A 258 1.90 8.68 14.83
CA VAL A 258 2.31 9.63 13.77
C VAL A 258 1.82 9.07 12.43
N SER A 259 1.20 9.93 11.62
CA SER A 259 0.81 9.64 10.25
C SER A 259 2.01 9.28 9.37
N SER A 260 1.82 8.39 8.39
CA SER A 260 2.79 8.12 7.31
C SER A 260 3.20 9.38 6.54
N TRP A 261 2.34 10.40 6.52
CA TRP A 261 2.55 11.71 5.92
C TRP A 261 2.79 12.75 7.03
N GLN A 262 4.00 13.32 7.10
CA GLN A 262 4.47 14.12 8.24
C GLN A 262 3.59 15.34 8.56
N ASP A 263 3.01 15.94 7.52
CA ASP A 263 2.20 17.15 7.58
C ASP A 263 0.68 16.91 7.76
N VAL A 264 0.23 15.65 7.73
CA VAL A 264 -1.18 15.27 7.93
C VAL A 264 -1.32 14.56 9.28
N GLN A 265 -2.34 14.88 10.07
CA GLN A 265 -2.60 14.18 11.33
C GLN A 265 -4.09 13.88 11.53
N LEU A 266 -4.41 12.62 11.83
CA LEU A 266 -5.71 12.23 12.37
C LEU A 266 -5.83 12.73 13.82
N VAL A 267 -6.95 13.38 14.14
CA VAL A 267 -7.24 13.92 15.48
C VAL A 267 -8.66 13.50 15.93
N PRO A 268 -9.04 13.70 17.22
CA PRO A 268 -10.36 13.34 17.72
C PRO A 268 -11.54 13.94 16.93
N PHE A 269 -12.75 13.43 17.22
CA PHE A 269 -14.02 13.79 16.55
C PHE A 269 -14.15 13.39 15.08
N GLY A 270 -13.17 12.65 14.54
CA GLY A 270 -13.12 12.23 13.14
C GLY A 270 -12.65 13.34 12.20
N LEU A 271 -11.76 14.20 12.68
CA LEU A 271 -11.13 15.26 11.91
C LEU A 271 -9.71 14.86 11.49
N VAL A 272 -9.28 15.39 10.36
CA VAL A 272 -7.89 15.37 9.89
C VAL A 272 -7.43 16.82 9.76
N ILE A 273 -6.20 17.08 10.19
CA ILE A 273 -5.57 18.40 10.09
C ILE A 273 -4.33 18.23 9.21
N LYS A 274 -4.27 18.98 8.10
CA LYS A 274 -3.06 19.14 7.28
C LYS A 274 -2.39 20.46 7.63
N ASP A 275 -1.06 20.47 7.65
CA ASP A 275 -0.23 21.65 7.80
C ASP A 275 0.41 21.98 6.45
N CYS A 276 -0.24 22.86 5.69
CA CYS A 276 0.05 23.03 4.26
C CYS A 276 1.26 23.95 4.06
N LEU A 277 2.46 23.38 4.09
CA LEU A 277 3.73 24.12 4.04
C LEU A 277 3.94 24.89 2.73
N ARG A 278 3.58 24.32 1.57
CA ARG A 278 3.95 24.86 0.25
C ARG A 278 2.80 25.60 -0.45
N SER A 279 1.62 24.99 -0.61
CA SER A 279 0.54 25.53 -1.47
C SER A 279 -0.82 25.72 -0.77
N TYR A 280 -0.83 26.13 0.51
CA TYR A 280 -2.03 26.28 1.35
C TYR A 280 -3.23 26.96 0.68
N GLU A 281 -2.99 28.12 0.06
CA GLU A 281 -4.08 28.97 -0.43
C GLU A 281 -4.68 28.39 -1.73
N ASN A 282 -3.86 27.74 -2.55
CA ASN A 282 -4.32 26.95 -3.69
C ASN A 282 -5.11 25.71 -3.25
N GLU A 283 -4.63 24.92 -2.27
CA GLU A 283 -5.35 23.74 -1.77
C GLU A 283 -6.72 24.11 -1.18
N VAL A 284 -6.76 25.18 -0.37
CA VAL A 284 -7.98 25.74 0.21
C VAL A 284 -8.95 26.23 -0.87
N ASN A 285 -8.46 26.78 -1.97
CA ASN A 285 -9.30 27.29 -3.05
C ASN A 285 -9.77 26.16 -4.01
N ALA A 286 -8.91 25.20 -4.32
CA ALA A 286 -9.26 24.00 -5.09
C ALA A 286 -10.39 23.21 -4.43
N LEU A 287 -10.29 22.93 -3.13
CA LEU A 287 -11.34 22.26 -2.36
C LEU A 287 -12.66 23.05 -2.35
N ARG A 288 -12.64 24.38 -2.50
CA ARG A 288 -13.85 25.21 -2.65
C ARG A 288 -14.43 25.09 -4.05
N LEU A 289 -13.62 25.17 -5.10
CA LEU A 289 -14.08 25.03 -6.50
C LEU A 289 -14.73 23.66 -6.72
N VAL A 290 -14.07 22.58 -6.30
CA VAL A 290 -14.61 21.20 -6.34
C VAL A 290 -15.91 21.12 -5.54
N ALA A 291 -15.97 21.70 -4.34
CA ALA A 291 -17.19 21.69 -3.52
C ALA A 291 -18.36 22.53 -4.07
N GLN A 292 -18.12 23.41 -5.03
CA GLN A 292 -19.11 24.27 -5.68
C GLN A 292 -19.60 23.74 -7.02
N HIS A 293 -18.71 23.13 -7.82
CA HIS A 293 -18.96 22.81 -9.22
C HIS A 293 -19.17 21.31 -9.49
N THR A 294 -18.79 20.42 -8.58
CA THR A 294 -18.84 18.95 -8.84
C THR A 294 -19.46 18.16 -7.68
N SER A 295 -19.96 16.96 -8.00
CA SER A 295 -20.45 15.98 -7.02
C SER A 295 -19.31 15.17 -6.38
N VAL A 296 -18.10 15.30 -6.94
CA VAL A 296 -16.91 14.52 -6.63
C VAL A 296 -16.61 14.42 -5.13
N PRO A 297 -16.37 13.20 -4.61
CA PRO A 297 -16.02 12.99 -3.22
C PRO A 297 -14.62 13.57 -2.94
N ALA A 298 -14.58 14.70 -2.26
CA ALA A 298 -13.36 15.38 -1.85
C ALA A 298 -13.55 16.01 -0.46
N PRO A 299 -12.49 16.22 0.34
CA PRO A 299 -12.58 16.82 1.66
C PRO A 299 -13.38 18.13 1.63
N ARG A 300 -14.30 18.30 2.58
CA ARG A 300 -15.02 19.56 2.74
C ARG A 300 -14.42 20.32 3.91
N ILE A 301 -13.94 21.54 3.66
CA ILE A 301 -13.25 22.38 4.64
C ILE A 301 -14.17 22.62 5.85
N VAL A 302 -13.65 22.34 7.06
CA VAL A 302 -14.30 22.64 8.34
C VAL A 302 -13.79 23.96 8.90
N ASP A 303 -12.46 24.18 8.86
CA ASP A 303 -11.81 25.40 9.34
C ASP A 303 -10.43 25.61 8.68
N THR A 304 -9.94 26.84 8.72
CA THR A 304 -8.66 27.31 8.16
C THR A 304 -8.05 28.40 9.04
N GLY A 305 -6.76 28.30 9.37
CA GLY A 305 -6.02 29.41 9.96
C GLY A 305 -4.52 29.16 10.16
N VAL A 306 -3.83 30.19 10.64
CA VAL A 306 -2.37 30.20 10.84
C VAL A 306 -2.05 30.26 12.33
N TYR A 307 -1.00 29.56 12.76
CA TYR A 307 -0.53 29.59 14.15
C TYR A 307 0.99 29.38 14.23
N GLY A 308 1.70 30.41 14.67
CA GLY A 308 3.15 30.46 14.51
C GLY A 308 3.52 30.41 13.03
N ASN A 309 4.32 29.41 12.64
CA ASN A 309 4.71 29.14 11.25
C ASN A 309 3.84 28.08 10.55
N LYS A 310 2.78 27.56 11.19
CA LYS A 310 1.95 26.46 10.67
C LYS A 310 0.67 26.99 10.01
N LYS A 311 0.28 26.43 8.86
CA LYS A 311 -0.91 26.80 8.06
C LYS A 311 -1.90 25.64 8.10
N TYR A 312 -2.84 25.67 9.04
CA TYR A 312 -3.78 24.57 9.26
C TYR A 312 -4.96 24.59 8.28
N LEU A 313 -5.17 23.44 7.63
CA LEU A 313 -6.37 23.04 6.90
C LEU A 313 -7.07 21.93 7.69
N VAL A 314 -8.28 22.20 8.18
CA VAL A 314 -9.06 21.25 9.00
C VAL A 314 -10.22 20.70 8.18
N MET A 315 -10.31 19.37 8.09
CA MET A 315 -11.26 18.64 7.26
C MET A 315 -11.77 17.37 7.97
N PRO A 316 -12.91 16.78 7.58
CA PRO A 316 -13.31 15.48 8.11
C PRO A 316 -12.39 14.38 7.58
N ARG A 317 -12.20 13.30 8.35
CA ARG A 317 -11.65 12.05 7.81
C ARG A 317 -12.64 11.51 6.77
N LEU A 318 -12.17 11.24 5.56
CA LEU A 318 -12.94 10.53 4.54
C LEU A 318 -13.10 9.04 4.91
N PRO A 319 -14.20 8.38 4.52
CA PRO A 319 -14.37 6.95 4.71
C PRO A 319 -13.50 6.15 3.72
N GLY A 320 -13.18 4.90 4.07
CA GLY A 320 -12.30 4.04 3.30
C GLY A 320 -10.84 3.98 3.77
N GLN A 321 -9.97 3.55 2.86
CA GLN A 321 -8.53 3.25 3.05
C GLN A 321 -7.77 3.74 1.79
N MET A 322 -6.43 3.83 1.83
CA MET A 322 -5.70 4.27 0.63
C MET A 322 -5.68 3.16 -0.43
N LEU A 323 -5.66 3.54 -1.71
CA LEU A 323 -5.74 2.57 -2.82
C LEU A 323 -4.61 1.54 -2.76
N GLY A 324 -3.38 1.96 -2.47
CA GLY A 324 -2.23 1.05 -2.32
C GLY A 324 -2.47 -0.05 -1.27
N ASP A 325 -3.11 0.30 -0.15
CA ASP A 325 -3.38 -0.62 0.96
C ASP A 325 -4.39 -1.71 0.58
N VAL A 326 -5.35 -1.42 -0.33
CA VAL A 326 -6.51 -2.30 -0.60
C VAL A 326 -6.60 -2.84 -2.02
N LEU A 327 -5.79 -2.36 -2.97
CA LEU A 327 -5.85 -2.80 -4.38
C LEU A 327 -5.78 -4.32 -4.52
N HIS A 328 -4.92 -4.97 -3.72
CA HIS A 328 -4.71 -6.41 -3.73
C HIS A 328 -5.92 -7.21 -3.20
N LEU A 329 -6.80 -6.58 -2.43
CA LEU A 329 -8.03 -7.19 -1.89
C LEU A 329 -9.24 -7.02 -2.83
N MET A 330 -9.23 -6.03 -3.73
CA MET A 330 -10.37 -5.73 -4.61
C MET A 330 -10.60 -6.78 -5.70
N SER A 331 -11.86 -7.15 -5.92
CA SER A 331 -12.29 -7.98 -7.05
C SER A 331 -12.18 -7.26 -8.39
N TYR A 332 -12.16 -8.00 -9.52
CA TYR A 332 -12.02 -7.38 -10.86
C TYR A 332 -13.20 -6.44 -11.13
N ALA A 333 -14.41 -6.83 -10.76
CA ALA A 333 -15.60 -5.99 -10.90
C ALA A 333 -15.58 -4.75 -9.98
N GLU A 334 -14.90 -4.77 -8.82
CA GLU A 334 -14.66 -3.56 -8.01
C GLU A 334 -13.58 -2.68 -8.61
N ARG A 335 -12.52 -3.27 -9.17
CA ARG A 335 -11.45 -2.55 -9.88
C ARG A 335 -12.00 -1.85 -11.15
N ASP A 336 -12.85 -2.52 -11.92
CA ASP A 336 -13.57 -1.92 -13.06
C ASP A 336 -14.52 -0.80 -12.61
N ARG A 337 -15.31 -1.01 -11.53
CA ARG A 337 -16.17 0.05 -10.97
C ARG A 337 -15.38 1.25 -10.48
N PHE A 338 -14.23 1.02 -9.84
CA PHE A 338 -13.31 2.08 -9.44
C PHE A 338 -12.79 2.85 -10.64
N ALA A 339 -12.27 2.17 -11.68
CA ALA A 339 -11.74 2.82 -12.87
C ALA A 339 -12.82 3.63 -13.61
N ASN A 340 -14.04 3.09 -13.75
CA ASN A 340 -15.18 3.82 -14.33
C ASN A 340 -15.51 5.08 -13.49
N LYS A 341 -15.64 4.95 -12.15
CA LYS A 341 -15.97 6.08 -11.27
C LYS A 341 -14.83 7.10 -11.14
N LEU A 342 -13.59 6.67 -11.34
CA LEU A 342 -12.41 7.53 -11.50
C LEU A 342 -12.59 8.43 -12.74
N GLY A 343 -12.85 7.84 -13.91
CA GLY A 343 -13.14 8.57 -15.14
C GLY A 343 -14.34 9.51 -15.05
N GLU A 344 -15.43 9.10 -14.39
CA GLU A 344 -16.59 9.98 -14.13
C GLU A 344 -16.21 11.22 -13.31
N CYS A 345 -15.52 11.04 -12.17
CA CYS A 345 -15.14 12.16 -11.31
C CYS A 345 -14.17 13.12 -12.01
N VAL A 346 -13.32 12.59 -12.89
CA VAL A 346 -12.42 13.36 -13.74
C VAL A 346 -13.19 14.20 -14.75
N ALA A 347 -14.18 13.61 -15.41
CA ALA A 347 -15.04 14.32 -16.34
C ALA A 347 -15.71 15.52 -15.66
N GLU A 348 -16.19 15.34 -14.42
CA GLU A 348 -16.73 16.43 -13.59
C GLU A 348 -15.67 17.51 -13.27
N ILE A 349 -14.46 17.14 -12.83
CA ILE A 349 -13.38 18.09 -12.49
C ILE A 349 -13.00 18.96 -13.70
N ARG A 350 -12.99 18.38 -14.91
CA ARG A 350 -12.69 19.09 -16.16
C ARG A 350 -13.74 20.12 -16.57
N GLN A 351 -14.97 20.04 -16.04
CA GLN A 351 -16.01 21.04 -16.27
C GLN A 351 -15.93 22.24 -15.29
N ILE A 352 -14.95 22.28 -14.37
CA ILE A 352 -14.73 23.45 -13.51
C ILE A 352 -14.22 24.61 -14.40
N PRO A 353 -14.97 25.72 -14.53
CA PRO A 353 -14.64 26.75 -15.51
C PRO A 353 -13.38 27.53 -15.10
N ASN A 354 -12.44 27.69 -16.03
CA ASN A 354 -11.34 28.62 -15.86
C ASN A 354 -11.85 30.07 -16.00
N SER A 355 -11.66 30.86 -14.94
CA SER A 355 -12.04 32.28 -14.86
C SER A 355 -10.83 33.20 -14.74
N LYS A 356 -9.62 32.67 -15.00
CA LYS A 356 -8.33 33.36 -14.94
C LYS A 356 -7.93 33.83 -16.34
N PRO A 357 -7.05 34.86 -16.46
CA PRO A 357 -6.57 35.33 -17.76
C PRO A 357 -5.56 34.38 -18.43
N TYR A 358 -5.10 33.35 -17.72
CA TYR A 358 -4.10 32.38 -18.18
C TYR A 358 -4.75 31.03 -18.48
N LEU A 359 -4.34 30.39 -19.57
CA LEU A 359 -4.76 29.03 -19.91
C LEU A 359 -4.34 28.05 -18.81
N LEU A 360 -3.09 28.15 -18.37
CA LEU A 360 -2.46 27.22 -17.42
C LEU A 360 -1.99 27.97 -16.17
N CYS A 361 -2.63 27.72 -15.04
CA CYS A 361 -2.37 28.42 -13.77
C CYS A 361 -2.92 27.64 -12.57
N ASP A 362 -2.49 27.99 -11.36
CA ASP A 362 -3.12 27.47 -10.14
C ASP A 362 -4.59 27.93 -10.02
N THR A 363 -5.32 27.44 -9.02
CA THR A 363 -6.74 27.79 -8.89
C THR A 363 -6.98 29.26 -8.51
N LEU A 364 -5.95 29.99 -8.11
CA LEU A 364 -5.97 31.43 -7.82
C LEU A 364 -5.63 32.28 -9.05
N GLY A 365 -4.92 31.72 -10.04
CA GLY A 365 -4.43 32.40 -11.24
C GLY A 365 -2.93 32.70 -11.24
N GLY A 366 -2.17 32.07 -10.33
CA GLY A 366 -0.72 32.17 -10.21
C GLY A 366 0.03 30.95 -10.75
N PRO A 367 1.33 30.81 -10.42
CA PRO A 367 2.17 29.72 -10.90
C PRO A 367 1.67 28.33 -10.46
N LEU A 368 1.77 27.36 -11.35
CA LEU A 368 1.53 25.95 -11.05
C LEU A 368 2.64 25.41 -10.15
N SER A 369 2.28 24.64 -9.11
CA SER A 369 3.23 23.88 -8.30
C SER A 369 2.93 22.38 -8.35
N ASP A 370 3.92 21.59 -8.72
CA ASP A 370 3.89 20.13 -8.83
C ASP A 370 5.33 19.60 -8.85
N HIS A 371 5.57 18.41 -8.30
CA HIS A 371 6.91 17.81 -8.23
C HIS A 371 7.48 17.35 -9.58
N ARG A 372 6.69 17.32 -10.67
CA ARG A 372 7.23 17.10 -12.03
C ARG A 372 7.53 18.40 -12.78
N ILE A 373 7.25 19.56 -12.20
CA ILE A 373 7.68 20.85 -12.75
C ILE A 373 9.08 21.15 -12.18
N PRO A 374 10.05 21.62 -12.99
CA PRO A 374 11.36 22.06 -12.49
C PRO A 374 11.24 23.11 -11.37
N ASP A 375 12.16 23.10 -10.39
CA ASP A 375 12.08 23.92 -9.17
C ASP A 375 10.76 23.73 -8.37
N THR A 376 9.98 22.68 -8.68
CA THR A 376 8.61 22.39 -8.20
C THR A 376 7.56 23.47 -8.50
N CYS A 377 7.85 24.43 -9.39
CA CYS A 377 7.03 25.62 -9.62
C CYS A 377 7.24 26.25 -11.00
N GLY A 378 6.17 26.63 -11.71
CA GLY A 378 6.28 27.28 -13.03
C GLY A 378 5.04 28.06 -13.49
N GLY A 379 5.24 29.07 -14.33
CA GLY A 379 4.16 29.85 -14.95
C GLY A 379 3.67 31.03 -14.11
N PRO A 380 2.40 31.47 -14.27
CA PRO A 380 1.37 30.91 -15.13
C PRO A 380 1.67 31.08 -16.64
N PHE A 381 0.98 30.32 -17.49
CA PHE A 381 1.25 30.24 -18.93
C PHE A 381 0.00 30.52 -19.78
N ASN A 382 0.21 31.04 -21.00
CA ASN A 382 -0.87 31.35 -21.94
C ASN A 382 -1.11 30.21 -22.96
N THR A 383 -0.09 29.38 -23.20
CA THR A 383 -0.13 28.24 -24.13
C THR A 383 0.47 26.99 -23.48
N GLU A 384 0.18 25.82 -24.07
CA GLU A 384 0.88 24.57 -23.72
C GLU A 384 2.35 24.58 -24.18
N GLU A 385 2.70 25.36 -25.21
CA GLU A 385 4.07 25.52 -25.69
C GLU A 385 4.96 26.21 -24.64
N ASP A 386 4.50 27.33 -24.05
CA ASP A 386 5.20 28.01 -22.95
C ASP A 386 5.47 27.06 -21.75
N PHE A 387 4.49 26.19 -21.45
CA PHE A 387 4.58 25.23 -20.35
C PHE A 387 5.58 24.12 -20.65
N ASN A 388 5.54 23.56 -21.86
CA ASN A 388 6.49 22.53 -22.29
C ASN A 388 7.92 23.09 -22.31
N ASP A 389 8.13 24.32 -22.78
CA ASP A 389 9.47 24.96 -22.78
C ASP A 389 9.99 25.22 -21.37
N HIS A 390 9.11 25.46 -20.40
CA HIS A 390 9.49 25.46 -19.00
C HIS A 390 9.89 24.05 -18.51
N LEU A 391 9.15 22.99 -18.89
CA LEU A 391 9.49 21.60 -18.56
C LEU A 391 10.82 21.12 -19.20
N THR A 392 11.21 21.60 -20.38
CA THR A 392 12.49 21.22 -21.03
C THR A 392 13.64 22.18 -20.80
N SER A 393 13.40 23.33 -20.17
CA SER A 393 14.36 24.41 -19.93
C SER A 393 15.72 23.93 -19.40
N HIS A 394 15.72 23.03 -18.40
CA HIS A 394 16.92 22.48 -17.78
C HIS A 394 17.65 21.40 -18.62
N MET A 395 17.12 21.02 -19.80
CA MET A 395 17.71 19.98 -20.67
C MET A 395 18.45 20.54 -21.90
N ASN A 396 18.49 21.86 -22.09
CA ASN A 396 19.05 22.51 -23.29
C ASN A 396 18.46 21.97 -24.62
N CYS A 397 17.16 21.63 -24.64
CA CYS A 397 16.45 21.07 -25.80
C CYS A 397 15.07 21.74 -25.98
N THR A 398 14.64 21.91 -27.23
CA THR A 398 13.36 22.53 -27.60
C THR A 398 12.17 21.58 -27.49
N SER A 399 11.03 22.07 -26.97
CA SER A 399 9.84 21.27 -26.68
C SER A 399 9.18 20.63 -27.88
N ALA A 400 9.27 21.27 -29.05
CA ALA A 400 8.72 20.77 -30.31
C ALA A 400 9.31 19.40 -30.75
N VAL A 401 10.38 18.92 -30.10
CA VAL A 401 10.98 17.59 -30.30
C VAL A 401 10.44 16.55 -29.30
N PHE A 402 9.82 16.98 -28.19
CA PHE A 402 9.44 16.12 -27.07
C PHE A 402 7.93 15.93 -26.90
N PHE A 403 7.10 16.98 -27.01
CA PHE A 403 5.69 16.94 -26.58
C PHE A 403 4.68 17.08 -27.72
N SER A 404 3.94 15.99 -27.98
CA SER A 404 2.85 15.93 -28.95
C SER A 404 1.64 15.18 -28.38
N GLY A 405 0.47 15.83 -28.28
CA GLY A 405 -0.73 15.35 -27.54
C GLY A 405 -0.68 15.74 -26.05
N GLN A 406 -1.82 15.84 -25.34
CA GLN A 406 -1.91 16.27 -23.90
C GLN A 406 -3.16 15.76 -23.02
N THR A 407 -3.34 14.44 -22.72
CA THR A 407 -3.69 13.56 -21.48
C THR A 407 -4.82 13.72 -20.29
N PRO A 408 -4.71 13.43 -18.91
CA PRO A 408 -5.77 12.93 -17.87
C PRO A 408 -5.66 13.16 -16.25
N PRO A 409 -6.48 12.67 -15.22
CA PRO A 409 -6.27 12.72 -13.66
C PRO A 409 -6.66 11.63 -12.52
N GLN A 410 -6.06 11.62 -11.27
CA GLN A 410 -6.07 10.60 -10.09
C GLN A 410 -7.07 10.64 -8.85
N ASN A 411 -7.51 9.49 -8.23
CA ASN A 411 -8.47 9.38 -7.04
C ASN A 411 -8.28 8.22 -5.94
N HIS A 412 -9.14 8.10 -4.87
CA HIS A 412 -9.16 7.10 -3.70
C HIS A 412 -10.49 6.27 -3.45
N ILE A 413 -10.49 5.23 -2.57
CA ILE A 413 -11.56 4.18 -2.44
C ILE A 413 -12.13 3.89 -1.01
N ASP A 414 -13.43 3.54 -0.93
CA ASP A 414 -14.10 2.81 0.17
C ASP A 414 -15.04 1.72 -0.39
N GLY A 415 -15.12 0.55 0.24
CA GLY A 415 -16.08 -0.51 -0.13
C GLY A 415 -16.08 -0.94 -1.62
N GLY A 416 -14.93 -0.90 -2.29
CA GLY A 416 -14.81 -1.21 -3.72
C GLY A 416 -15.40 -0.13 -4.66
N GLN A 417 -15.66 1.07 -4.15
CA GLN A 417 -16.12 2.25 -4.90
C GLN A 417 -15.29 3.50 -4.56
N LEU A 418 -15.38 4.54 -5.37
CA LEU A 418 -14.64 5.77 -5.11
C LEU A 418 -15.21 6.54 -3.90
N SER A 419 -14.37 6.86 -2.92
CA SER A 419 -14.79 7.55 -1.67
C SER A 419 -14.14 8.90 -1.42
N GLY A 420 -13.14 9.27 -2.23
CA GLY A 420 -12.30 10.42 -1.96
C GLY A 420 -11.34 10.80 -3.08
N ILE A 421 -10.90 12.03 -3.05
CA ILE A 421 -9.68 12.54 -3.68
C ILE A 421 -9.09 13.51 -2.66
N VAL A 422 -7.83 13.34 -2.26
CA VAL A 422 -7.14 14.23 -1.33
C VAL A 422 -5.90 14.83 -1.98
N ASP A 423 -5.20 15.69 -1.26
CA ASP A 423 -3.93 16.31 -1.68
C ASP A 423 -4.08 17.25 -2.90
N TRP A 424 -4.97 18.22 -2.75
CA TRP A 424 -5.29 19.20 -3.79
C TRP A 424 -4.29 20.37 -3.84
N GLU A 425 -3.11 20.23 -3.24
CA GLU A 425 -2.09 21.29 -3.20
C GLU A 425 -1.46 21.58 -4.57
N SER A 426 -1.34 20.57 -5.43
CA SER A 426 -0.96 20.69 -6.83
C SER A 426 -2.16 20.89 -7.77
N ALA A 427 -3.34 21.27 -7.29
CA ALA A 427 -4.48 21.55 -8.16
C ALA A 427 -4.26 22.82 -9.02
N GLY A 428 -4.96 22.91 -10.15
CA GLY A 428 -4.87 24.08 -11.04
C GLY A 428 -5.37 23.73 -12.44
N TYR A 429 -5.60 24.75 -13.24
CA TYR A 429 -5.81 24.60 -14.67
C TYR A 429 -4.46 24.24 -15.28
N LYS A 430 -4.33 22.98 -15.69
CA LYS A 430 -3.18 22.46 -16.40
C LYS A 430 -3.63 22.10 -17.82
N PRO A 431 -2.71 21.70 -18.71
CA PRO A 431 -3.15 21.04 -19.92
C PRO A 431 -4.05 19.88 -19.53
N GLU A 432 -4.82 19.39 -20.49
CA GLU A 432 -5.69 18.23 -20.25
C GLU A 432 -4.87 17.03 -19.69
N TYR A 433 -3.53 17.05 -19.87
CA TYR A 433 -2.45 16.06 -19.70
C TYR A 433 -1.90 15.71 -18.33
N TRP A 434 -2.09 16.54 -17.33
CA TRP A 434 -1.09 16.48 -16.28
C TRP A 434 -1.18 15.21 -15.44
N GLU A 435 -2.36 14.70 -15.14
CA GLU A 435 -2.57 13.87 -13.96
C GLU A 435 -2.78 12.32 -14.14
N TYR A 436 -2.84 11.67 -15.32
CA TYR A 436 -2.43 10.22 -15.48
C TYR A 436 -1.02 10.03 -16.00
N THR A 437 -0.40 11.04 -16.61
CA THR A 437 1.06 10.98 -16.66
C THR A 437 1.58 11.01 -15.23
N LYS A 438 0.95 11.80 -14.33
CA LYS A 438 1.08 11.67 -12.87
C LYS A 438 0.60 10.30 -12.33
N ALA A 439 -0.61 9.82 -12.63
CA ALA A 439 -1.10 8.53 -12.11
C ALA A 439 -0.19 7.34 -12.47
N VAL A 440 0.20 7.23 -13.74
CA VAL A 440 1.13 6.21 -14.24
C VAL A 440 2.54 6.40 -13.66
N TRP A 441 3.01 7.63 -13.45
CA TRP A 441 4.25 7.87 -12.69
C TRP A 441 4.12 7.35 -11.25
N THR A 442 3.06 7.71 -10.53
CA THR A 442 2.79 7.24 -9.15
C THR A 442 2.48 5.74 -9.04
N SER A 443 2.25 5.03 -10.15
CA SER A 443 2.17 3.56 -10.12
C SER A 443 3.50 2.90 -9.76
N LEU A 444 4.62 3.63 -9.89
CA LEU A 444 5.99 3.13 -9.67
C LEU A 444 6.33 1.86 -10.47
N GLY A 445 5.59 1.60 -11.57
CA GLY A 445 5.74 0.42 -12.41
C GLY A 445 4.65 -0.65 -12.23
N ASP A 446 3.75 -0.53 -11.26
CA ASP A 446 2.68 -1.50 -11.01
C ASP A 446 1.76 -1.66 -12.25
N PRO A 447 1.68 -2.87 -12.84
CA PRO A 447 0.92 -3.09 -14.08
C PRO A 447 -0.59 -3.09 -13.87
N ILE A 448 -1.08 -3.36 -12.65
CA ILE A 448 -2.50 -3.36 -12.30
C ILE A 448 -2.98 -1.91 -12.18
N LEU A 449 -2.25 -1.05 -11.46
CA LEU A 449 -2.53 0.38 -11.39
C LEU A 449 -2.49 1.02 -12.78
N GLN A 450 -1.48 0.71 -13.61
CA GLN A 450 -1.42 1.25 -14.97
C GLN A 450 -2.59 0.80 -15.84
N ALA A 451 -3.04 -0.45 -15.73
CA ALA A 451 -4.23 -0.92 -16.44
C ALA A 451 -5.51 -0.21 -15.98
N LEU A 452 -5.66 0.02 -14.67
CA LEU A 452 -6.83 0.70 -14.10
C LEU A 452 -6.86 2.19 -14.44
N PHE A 453 -5.71 2.85 -14.40
CA PHE A 453 -5.61 4.22 -14.87
C PHE A 453 -5.92 4.29 -16.37
N ARG A 454 -5.30 3.47 -17.24
CA ARG A 454 -5.65 3.43 -18.68
C ARG A 454 -7.16 3.25 -18.92
N ARG A 455 -7.79 2.28 -18.26
CA ARG A 455 -9.26 2.06 -18.33
C ARG A 455 -10.07 3.30 -17.93
N ALA A 456 -9.63 4.05 -16.93
CA ALA A 456 -10.34 5.23 -16.46
C ALA A 456 -10.26 6.42 -17.42
N PHE A 457 -9.25 6.47 -18.30
CA PHE A 457 -9.02 7.56 -19.26
C PHE A 457 -9.33 7.24 -20.71
N GLU A 458 -9.46 5.97 -21.06
CA GLU A 458 -9.95 5.51 -22.36
C GLU A 458 -11.28 6.20 -22.81
N PRO A 459 -12.26 6.53 -21.92
CA PRO A 459 -13.45 7.30 -22.30
C PRO A 459 -13.22 8.80 -22.48
N LEU A 460 -12.03 9.31 -22.13
CA LEU A 460 -11.70 10.74 -22.06
C LEU A 460 -10.74 11.15 -23.18
N GLY A 461 -9.82 10.27 -23.58
CA GLY A 461 -8.96 10.44 -24.75
C GLY A 461 -7.89 9.36 -24.90
N ASN A 462 -7.11 9.44 -25.98
CA ASN A 462 -5.97 8.56 -26.23
C ASN A 462 -4.66 9.30 -25.93
N TYR A 463 -3.85 8.70 -25.06
CA TYR A 463 -2.94 9.41 -24.18
C TYR A 463 -1.54 8.73 -24.08
N GLU A 464 -1.19 7.89 -25.06
CA GLU A 464 0.03 7.07 -25.05
C GLU A 464 1.26 7.77 -25.65
N ALA A 465 1.10 8.76 -26.54
CA ALA A 465 2.23 9.47 -27.16
C ALA A 465 2.94 10.36 -26.15
N GLU A 466 2.15 10.97 -25.28
CA GLU A 466 2.52 11.84 -24.19
C GLU A 466 3.08 11.07 -23.01
N LEU A 467 2.47 9.92 -22.70
CA LEU A 467 3.03 8.99 -21.73
C LEU A 467 4.42 8.50 -22.21
N ALA A 468 4.63 8.35 -23.52
CA ALA A 468 5.95 8.07 -24.09
C ALA A 468 6.91 9.28 -24.08
N ALA A 469 6.41 10.52 -24.08
CA ALA A 469 7.22 11.73 -23.88
C ALA A 469 7.66 11.89 -22.41
N GLU A 470 6.72 11.79 -21.48
CA GLU A 470 6.94 11.80 -20.04
C GLU A 470 7.87 10.68 -19.58
N ARG A 471 7.70 9.45 -20.09
CA ARG A 471 8.63 8.33 -19.84
C ARG A 471 10.05 8.56 -20.38
N LYS A 472 10.30 9.61 -21.17
CA LYS A 472 11.65 10.14 -21.43
C LYS A 472 12.06 11.12 -20.33
N LEU A 473 11.25 12.13 -20.01
CA LEU A 473 11.54 13.08 -18.90
C LEU A 473 11.96 12.36 -17.62
N TRP A 474 11.19 11.36 -17.18
CA TRP A 474 11.41 10.67 -15.90
C TRP A 474 12.77 9.95 -15.81
N ARG A 475 13.49 9.79 -16.93
CA ARG A 475 14.86 9.23 -16.99
C ARG A 475 15.95 10.29 -16.81
N TYR A 476 15.64 11.55 -17.08
CA TYR A 476 16.54 12.70 -16.93
C TYR A 476 16.27 13.47 -15.63
N THR A 477 14.99 13.64 -15.28
CA THR A 477 14.49 14.38 -14.11
C THR A 477 13.33 13.62 -13.45
N PRO A 478 13.60 12.55 -12.66
CA PRO A 478 12.55 11.73 -12.05
C PRO A 478 11.67 12.47 -11.02
N PHE A 479 12.12 13.61 -10.49
CA PHE A 479 11.46 14.40 -9.44
C PHE A 479 11.41 15.91 -9.78
N GLY A 480 11.41 16.25 -11.06
CA GLY A 480 11.82 17.58 -11.50
C GLY A 480 13.33 17.77 -11.28
N VAL A 481 13.72 19.03 -11.05
CA VAL A 481 15.03 19.45 -10.49
C VAL A 481 14.75 20.07 -9.12
#